data_AF-A0AAW1BET4-F1
#
_entry.id   AF-A0AAW1BET4-F1
#
_cell.length_a   1.000
_cell.length_b   1.000
_cell.length_c   1.000
_cell.angle_alpha   90.00
_cell.angle_beta   90.00
_cell.angle_gamma   90.00
#
_symmetry.space_group_name_H-M   'P 1'
#
loop_
_entity.id
_entity.type
_entity.pdbx_description
1 polymer ?
#
loop_
_entity_poly.entity_id
_entity_poly.type
_entity_poly.pdbx_seq_one_letter_code
_entity_poly.pdbx_strand_id
1 'polypeptide(L)'
;MSTESEEVYQRQVLSISCIVFGIVIVGTISAAFYFRTKGERERGEGEEGEGGSEGEGEEGGEEQEKEKREKEKREKEKEEREERNREKREKEKREKEKEEREEKRGRRRTGRREEREGEKGEGGSEGGGGEGGEEQEEEKREKERREKEKEEREERNREKREKEKREKEKEKEKREKEEVKEKEKKEENRKKRREKEKREKEKEEREERNREKREKEEGERKGGEGGEGTGRRERRRRGRRRTEEEKREKEKREKEKEEREKRNREKREEKREKEKEKREKRNREKREEKNRKKRRGRRRRGRRRKRKGRQGQGKGEEGEQGQGKGERKEQGDDGGGEEGGEREGEGQRRGEGGEGEGILIPSLEKTPP
;
A
#
# COMPACT_ATOMS: atom_id res chain seq x y z
N MET A 1 10.95 54.65 -0.02
CA MET A 1 11.94 54.73 1.07
C MET A 1 12.10 53.36 1.72
N SER A 2 12.57 52.34 0.97
CA SER A 2 12.73 50.97 1.51
C SER A 2 13.88 50.17 0.87
N THR A 3 14.70 50.79 0.01
CA THR A 3 15.70 50.07 -0.79
C THR A 3 17.01 49.83 -0.05
N GLU A 4 17.36 50.66 0.93
CA GLU A 4 18.66 50.55 1.63
C GLU A 4 18.69 49.44 2.69
N SER A 5 17.56 49.17 3.35
CA SER A 5 17.47 48.13 4.39
C SER A 5 17.51 46.71 3.80
N GLU A 6 17.04 46.53 2.58
CA GLU A 6 16.97 45.21 1.93
C GLU A 6 18.35 44.77 1.42
N GLU A 7 19.16 45.71 0.90
CA GLU A 7 20.54 45.41 0.49
C GLU A 7 21.44 45.03 1.67
N VAL A 8 21.29 45.65 2.83
CA VAL A 8 22.08 45.31 4.03
C VAL A 8 21.73 43.91 4.54
N TYR A 9 20.44 43.57 4.56
CA TYR A 9 20.00 42.23 4.96
C TYR A 9 20.49 41.16 3.97
N GLN A 10 20.41 41.44 2.67
CA GLN A 10 20.84 40.50 1.64
C GLN A 10 22.36 40.23 1.71
N ARG A 11 23.18 41.26 1.98
CA ARG A 11 24.63 41.10 2.17
C ARG A 11 24.96 40.30 3.44
N GLN A 12 24.25 40.52 4.55
CA GLN A 12 24.44 39.73 5.76
C GLN A 12 24.07 38.27 5.57
N VAL A 13 22.93 37.99 4.92
CA VAL A 13 22.50 36.62 4.65
C VAL A 13 23.47 35.90 3.71
N LEU A 14 24.01 36.61 2.71
CA LEU A 14 25.03 36.04 1.81
C LEU A 14 26.34 35.75 2.56
N SER A 15 26.76 36.64 3.45
CA SER A 15 27.97 36.45 4.25
C SER A 15 27.84 35.26 5.22
N ILE A 16 26.72 35.17 5.94
CA ILE A 16 26.44 34.08 6.88
C ILE A 16 26.32 32.75 6.14
N SER A 17 25.63 32.73 5.00
CA SER A 17 25.52 31.50 4.20
C SER A 17 26.86 31.03 3.64
N CYS A 18 27.73 31.94 3.17
CA CYS A 18 29.08 31.59 2.72
C CYS A 18 29.95 31.00 3.84
N ILE A 19 29.87 31.52 5.07
CA ILE A 19 30.62 30.99 6.22
C ILE A 19 30.13 29.57 6.57
N VAL A 20 28.82 29.36 6.64
CA VAL A 20 28.24 28.04 6.94
C VAL A 20 28.62 27.04 5.83
N PHE A 21 28.53 27.43 4.56
CA PHE A 21 28.88 26.57 3.45
C PHE A 21 30.38 26.22 3.45
N GLY A 22 31.24 27.20 3.74
CA GLY A 22 32.68 27.00 3.90
C GLY A 22 33.02 25.99 4.98
N ILE A 23 32.42 26.11 6.17
CA ILE A 23 32.65 25.16 7.29
C ILE A 23 32.18 23.75 6.92
N VAL A 24 31.02 23.62 6.25
CA VAL A 24 30.50 22.32 5.84
C VAL A 24 31.38 21.65 4.79
N ILE A 25 31.85 22.40 3.78
CA ILE A 25 32.75 21.88 2.74
C ILE A 25 34.10 21.49 3.34
N VAL A 26 34.71 22.37 4.15
CA VAL A 26 35.99 22.08 4.79
C VAL A 26 35.86 20.89 5.75
N GLY A 27 34.77 20.80 6.51
CA GLY A 27 34.50 19.68 7.41
C GLY A 27 34.33 18.35 6.66
N THR A 28 33.64 18.34 5.52
CA THR A 28 33.47 17.13 4.70
C THR A 28 34.77 16.70 4.03
N ILE A 29 35.56 17.64 3.50
CA ILE A 29 36.87 17.33 2.92
C ILE A 29 37.84 16.84 4.02
N SER A 30 37.87 17.49 5.18
CA SER A 30 38.72 17.08 6.30
C SER A 30 38.33 15.70 6.84
N ALA A 31 37.04 15.38 6.92
CA ALA A 31 36.60 14.04 7.32
C ALA A 31 36.98 12.98 6.28
N ALA A 32 36.79 13.27 4.99
CA ALA A 32 37.17 12.36 3.91
C ALA A 32 38.68 12.08 3.89
N PHE A 33 39.51 13.09 4.12
CA PHE A 33 40.95 12.93 4.25
C PHE A 33 41.34 12.17 5.52
N TYR A 34 40.71 12.46 6.66
CA TYR A 34 40.95 11.74 7.91
C TYR A 34 40.69 10.24 7.78
N PHE A 35 39.58 9.85 7.14
CA PHE A 35 39.29 8.44 6.86
C PHE A 35 40.27 7.80 5.87
N ARG A 36 40.78 8.56 4.88
CA ARG A 36 41.83 8.07 3.97
C ARG A 36 43.16 7.82 4.69
N THR A 37 43.60 8.75 5.54
CA THR A 37 44.89 8.64 6.23
C THR A 37 44.88 7.59 7.34
N LYS A 38 43.73 7.30 7.95
CA LYS A 38 43.64 6.27 9.00
C LYS A 38 43.72 4.84 8.46
N GLY A 39 43.42 4.62 7.18
CA GLY A 39 43.57 3.31 6.51
C GLY A 39 45.01 2.96 6.13
N GLU A 40 45.90 3.95 6.02
CA GLU A 40 47.31 3.74 5.63
C GLU A 40 48.27 3.76 6.83
N ARG A 41 47.88 4.40 7.95
CA ARG A 41 48.73 4.52 9.16
C ARG A 41 48.72 3.30 10.08
N GLU A 42 47.81 2.35 9.88
CA GLU A 42 47.90 1.01 10.50
C GLU A 42 48.89 0.09 9.76
N ARG A 43 49.52 0.56 8.67
CA ARG A 43 50.49 -0.21 7.87
C ARG A 43 51.92 0.33 7.88
N GLY A 44 52.19 1.40 8.61
CA GLY A 44 53.53 2.00 8.62
C GLY A 44 53.78 2.76 9.91
N GLU A 45 54.31 2.05 10.90
CA GLU A 45 55.26 2.51 11.93
C GLU A 45 55.29 1.44 13.03
N GLY A 46 56.08 0.38 12.82
CA GLY A 46 56.26 -0.68 13.81
C GLY A 46 56.91 -1.94 13.24
N GLU A 47 58.22 -1.86 13.06
CA GLU A 47 59.17 -2.98 12.96
C GLU A 47 59.37 -3.71 11.62
N GLU A 48 60.62 -3.61 11.19
CA GLU A 48 61.29 -4.39 10.17
C GLU A 48 61.25 -5.87 10.56
N GLY A 49 60.49 -6.66 9.79
CA GLY A 49 60.48 -8.10 9.87
C GLY A 49 60.36 -8.65 8.46
N GLU A 50 61.49 -8.97 7.85
CA GLU A 50 61.53 -9.77 6.63
C GLU A 50 60.79 -11.10 6.86
N GLY A 51 59.93 -11.44 5.90
CA GLY A 51 59.50 -12.81 5.69
C GLY A 51 58.01 -13.02 5.80
N GLY A 52 57.42 -13.44 4.67
CA GLY A 52 56.38 -14.44 4.72
C GLY A 52 55.03 -14.03 4.17
N SER A 53 54.63 -14.81 3.16
CA SER A 53 53.28 -15.13 2.74
C SER A 53 52.43 -14.00 2.14
N GLU A 54 52.47 -14.00 0.80
CA GLU A 54 51.28 -13.94 -0.02
C GLU A 54 50.13 -14.78 0.58
N GLY A 55 48.94 -14.21 0.57
CA GLY A 55 47.70 -14.92 0.85
C GLY A 55 47.04 -14.48 2.14
N GLU A 56 46.03 -13.63 2.01
CA GLU A 56 44.73 -13.71 2.71
C GLU A 56 43.97 -12.39 2.56
N GLY A 57 42.70 -12.46 2.11
CA GLY A 57 41.72 -11.40 2.34
C GLY A 57 40.85 -10.89 1.20
N GLU A 58 40.53 -11.66 0.14
CA GLU A 58 39.58 -11.20 -0.90
C GLU A 58 38.09 -11.26 -0.47
N GLU A 59 37.72 -11.91 0.63
CA GLU A 59 36.31 -12.09 1.02
C GLU A 59 35.62 -10.83 1.59
N GLY A 60 36.35 -9.76 1.87
CA GLY A 60 35.77 -8.50 2.37
C GLY A 60 35.16 -7.58 1.28
N GLY A 61 35.49 -7.82 0.00
CA GLY A 61 35.09 -6.93 -1.10
C GLY A 61 33.63 -7.09 -1.55
N GLU A 62 33.10 -8.31 -1.55
CA GLU A 62 31.77 -8.59 -2.09
C GLU A 62 30.63 -7.96 -1.26
N GLU A 63 30.77 -7.91 0.07
CA GLU A 63 29.74 -7.32 0.92
C GLU A 63 29.69 -5.79 0.77
N GLN A 64 30.85 -5.13 0.65
CA GLN A 64 30.92 -3.69 0.37
C GLN A 64 30.37 -3.35 -1.02
N GLU A 65 30.66 -4.16 -2.04
CA GLU A 65 30.13 -3.93 -3.38
C GLU A 65 28.60 -4.10 -3.42
N LYS A 66 28.07 -5.08 -2.68
CA LYS A 66 26.63 -5.31 -2.56
C LYS A 66 25.91 -4.16 -1.86
N GLU A 67 26.50 -3.62 -0.79
CA GLU A 67 25.96 -2.44 -0.10
C GLU A 67 25.99 -1.20 -1.00
N LYS A 68 27.07 -0.99 -1.76
CA LYS A 68 27.20 0.10 -2.73
C LYS A 68 26.14 0.01 -3.83
N ARG A 69 25.91 -1.18 -4.41
CA ARG A 69 24.84 -1.40 -5.40
C ARG A 69 23.45 -1.17 -4.82
N GLU A 70 23.20 -1.57 -3.57
CA GLU A 70 21.90 -1.34 -2.93
C GLU A 70 21.66 0.15 -2.65
N LYS A 71 22.71 0.89 -2.26
CA LYS A 71 22.65 2.34 -2.07
C LYS A 71 22.38 3.08 -3.39
N GLU A 72 23.08 2.72 -4.45
CA GLU A 72 22.88 3.31 -5.79
C GLU A 72 21.45 3.05 -6.30
N LYS A 73 20.91 1.84 -6.06
CA LYS A 73 19.54 1.51 -6.44
C LYS A 73 18.50 2.37 -5.68
N ARG A 74 18.72 2.64 -4.40
CA ARG A 74 17.85 3.52 -3.60
C ARG A 74 17.94 4.98 -4.05
N GLU A 75 19.12 5.44 -4.45
CA GLU A 75 19.30 6.79 -4.99
C GLU A 75 18.57 6.95 -6.34
N LYS A 76 18.74 6.00 -7.27
CA LYS A 76 17.98 5.98 -8.53
C LYS A 76 16.46 5.97 -8.32
N GLU A 77 15.97 5.15 -7.40
CA GLU A 77 14.53 5.10 -7.10
C GLU A 77 14.00 6.41 -6.48
N LYS A 78 14.83 7.08 -5.64
CA LYS A 78 14.51 8.40 -5.09
C LYS A 78 14.47 9.46 -6.19
N GLU A 79 15.42 9.45 -7.11
CA GLU A 79 15.50 10.37 -8.24
C GLU A 79 14.30 10.21 -9.18
N GLU A 80 13.94 8.99 -9.58
CA GLU A 80 12.73 8.74 -10.38
C GLU A 80 11.44 9.18 -9.66
N ARG A 81 11.40 9.09 -8.33
CA ARG A 81 10.25 9.54 -7.53
C ARG A 81 10.17 11.07 -7.52
N GLU A 82 11.30 11.76 -7.43
CA GLU A 82 11.37 13.21 -7.51
C GLU A 82 11.02 13.72 -8.91
N GLU A 83 11.48 13.05 -9.97
CA GLU A 83 11.13 13.36 -11.37
C GLU A 83 9.62 13.22 -11.62
N ARG A 84 9.01 12.10 -11.21
CA ARG A 84 7.54 11.92 -11.28
C ARG A 84 6.77 12.98 -10.52
N ASN A 85 7.30 13.47 -9.39
CA ASN A 85 6.68 14.56 -8.65
C ASN A 85 6.84 15.91 -9.36
N ARG A 86 7.98 16.16 -10.00
CA ARG A 86 8.24 17.35 -10.81
C ARG A 86 7.30 17.39 -12.02
N GLU A 87 7.16 16.28 -12.74
CA GLU A 87 6.25 16.16 -13.89
C GLU A 87 4.78 16.40 -13.47
N LYS A 88 4.35 15.86 -12.32
CA LYS A 88 3.02 16.15 -11.76
C LYS A 88 2.81 17.64 -11.47
N ARG A 89 3.80 18.31 -10.88
CA ARG A 89 3.74 19.77 -10.60
C ARG A 89 3.71 20.59 -11.88
N GLU A 90 4.47 20.22 -12.91
CA GLU A 90 4.42 20.88 -14.20
C GLU A 90 3.06 20.71 -14.88
N LYS A 91 2.50 19.50 -14.86
CA LYS A 91 1.18 19.24 -15.43
C LYS A 91 0.10 20.07 -14.74
N GLU A 92 0.13 20.14 -13.41
CA GLU A 92 -0.79 20.99 -12.64
C GLU A 92 -0.61 22.48 -12.98
N LYS A 93 0.63 22.95 -13.14
CA LYS A 93 0.92 24.32 -13.55
C LYS A 93 0.37 24.62 -14.95
N ARG A 94 0.54 23.71 -15.91
CA ARG A 94 0.00 23.84 -17.28
C ARG A 94 -1.53 23.83 -17.30
N GLU A 95 -2.17 23.03 -16.43
CA GLU A 95 -3.63 23.01 -16.29
C GLU A 95 -4.16 24.32 -15.70
N LYS A 96 -3.52 24.86 -14.65
CA LYS A 96 -3.87 26.18 -14.09
C LYS A 96 -3.70 27.30 -15.12
N GLU A 97 -2.62 27.28 -15.90
CA GLU A 97 -2.39 28.28 -16.94
C GLU A 97 -3.43 28.19 -18.07
N LYS A 98 -3.88 26.98 -18.43
CA LYS A 98 -4.99 26.79 -19.37
C LYS A 98 -6.31 27.33 -18.83
N GLU A 99 -6.62 27.06 -17.57
CA GLU A 99 -7.82 27.57 -16.88
C GLU A 99 -7.82 29.10 -16.84
N GLU A 100 -6.70 29.72 -16.48
CA GLU A 100 -6.54 31.18 -16.48
C GLU A 100 -6.68 31.79 -17.88
N ARG A 101 -6.13 31.13 -18.92
CA ARG A 101 -6.31 31.57 -20.32
C ARG A 101 -7.76 31.46 -20.78
N GLU A 102 -8.48 30.41 -20.39
CA GLU A 102 -9.91 30.26 -20.68
C GLU A 102 -10.73 31.32 -19.94
N GLU A 103 -10.41 31.62 -18.67
CA GLU A 103 -11.07 32.68 -17.90
C GLU A 103 -10.87 34.06 -18.55
N LYS A 104 -9.63 34.40 -18.95
CA LYS A 104 -9.33 35.65 -19.66
C LYS A 104 -10.08 35.73 -21.00
N ARG A 105 -10.20 34.63 -21.74
CA ARG A 105 -11.00 34.57 -22.98
C ARG A 105 -12.50 34.76 -22.70
N GLY A 106 -13.00 34.21 -21.60
CA GLY A 106 -14.37 34.42 -21.13
C GLY A 106 -14.68 35.89 -20.86
N ARG A 107 -13.81 36.57 -20.08
CA ARG A 107 -13.96 38.00 -19.74
C ARG A 107 -13.95 38.92 -20.97
N ARG A 108 -13.12 38.62 -21.99
CA ARG A 108 -13.10 39.40 -23.24
C ARG A 108 -14.38 39.26 -24.06
N ARG A 109 -15.06 38.11 -23.98
CA ARG A 109 -16.34 37.89 -24.69
C ARG A 109 -17.51 38.61 -24.01
N THR A 110 -17.50 38.69 -22.68
CA THR A 110 -18.54 39.42 -21.92
C THR A 110 -18.37 40.93 -22.03
N GLY A 111 -17.14 41.46 -21.91
CA GLY A 111 -16.89 42.90 -22.00
C GLY A 111 -17.26 43.51 -23.37
N ARG A 112 -17.00 42.82 -24.48
CA ARG A 112 -17.40 43.29 -25.83
C ARG A 112 -18.92 43.30 -26.07
N ARG A 113 -19.70 42.56 -25.26
CA ARG A 113 -21.16 42.55 -25.38
C ARG A 113 -21.76 43.79 -24.70
N GLU A 114 -21.23 44.16 -23.53
CA GLU A 114 -21.65 45.36 -22.80
C GLU A 114 -21.30 46.66 -23.56
N GLU A 115 -20.14 46.72 -24.24
CA GLU A 115 -19.78 47.88 -25.06
C GLU A 115 -20.69 48.08 -26.29
N ARG A 116 -21.27 47.01 -26.85
CA ARG A 116 -22.21 47.10 -27.98
C ARG A 116 -23.64 47.44 -27.57
N GLU A 117 -24.00 47.21 -26.31
CA GLU A 117 -25.34 47.56 -25.77
C GLU A 117 -25.40 49.02 -25.30
N GLY A 118 -24.25 49.66 -25.01
CA GLY A 118 -24.16 51.07 -24.64
C GLY A 118 -24.25 52.08 -25.80
N GLU A 119 -24.04 51.67 -27.06
CA GLU A 119 -24.01 52.56 -28.23
C GLU A 119 -25.34 52.62 -29.01
N LYS A 120 -26.40 51.95 -28.53
CA LYS A 120 -27.73 51.92 -29.17
C LYS A 120 -28.82 52.71 -28.42
N GLY A 121 -28.43 53.55 -27.45
CA GLY A 121 -29.37 54.39 -26.72
C GLY A 121 -29.25 55.85 -27.15
N GLU A 122 -29.94 56.23 -28.23
CA GLU A 122 -30.52 57.57 -28.48
C GLU A 122 -31.11 57.59 -29.89
N GLY A 123 -32.28 56.98 -30.05
CA GLY A 123 -33.04 56.99 -31.29
C GLY A 123 -34.48 56.66 -30.98
N GLY A 124 -35.27 57.70 -30.67
CA GLY A 124 -36.67 57.58 -30.32
C GLY A 124 -37.50 56.94 -31.43
N SER A 125 -38.50 56.17 -31.01
CA SER A 125 -39.58 55.69 -31.87
C SER A 125 -40.76 55.36 -30.96
N GLU A 126 -41.57 56.36 -30.66
CA GLU A 126 -42.92 56.17 -30.16
C GLU A 126 -43.77 55.54 -31.28
N GLY A 127 -44.31 54.35 -31.04
CA GLY A 127 -45.36 53.79 -31.89
C GLY A 127 -45.31 52.28 -32.02
N GLY A 128 -46.44 51.62 -31.72
CA GLY A 128 -46.68 50.22 -32.09
C GLY A 128 -46.98 49.32 -30.90
N GLY A 129 -48.22 49.37 -30.42
CA GLY A 129 -48.72 48.41 -29.44
C GLY A 129 -48.95 47.03 -30.05
N GLY A 130 -48.66 46.00 -29.24
CA GLY A 130 -49.39 44.74 -29.27
C GLY A 130 -48.85 43.66 -30.22
N GLU A 131 -47.65 43.14 -29.97
CA GLU A 131 -47.23 41.78 -30.43
C GLU A 131 -45.92 41.26 -29.77
N GLY A 132 -45.32 41.98 -28.80
CA GLY A 132 -44.00 41.64 -28.22
C GLY A 132 -43.98 40.69 -27.00
N GLY A 133 -45.09 40.04 -26.67
CA GLY A 133 -45.18 39.16 -25.49
C GLY A 133 -44.50 37.80 -25.69
N GLU A 134 -44.56 37.25 -26.90
CA GLU A 134 -44.05 35.91 -27.20
C GLU A 134 -42.52 35.87 -27.25
N GLU A 135 -41.87 36.90 -27.80
CA GLU A 135 -40.40 36.99 -27.86
C GLU A 135 -39.76 37.07 -26.47
N GLN A 136 -40.36 37.82 -25.54
CA GLN A 136 -39.86 37.91 -24.16
C GLN A 136 -40.00 36.58 -23.40
N GLU A 137 -41.05 35.81 -23.69
CA GLU A 137 -41.23 34.49 -23.07
C GLU A 137 -40.24 33.47 -23.63
N GLU A 138 -39.95 33.52 -24.94
CA GLU A 138 -38.94 32.66 -25.57
C GLU A 138 -37.53 32.95 -25.03
N GLU A 139 -37.14 34.21 -24.89
CA GLU A 139 -35.85 34.60 -24.31
C GLU A 139 -35.70 34.10 -22.87
N LYS A 140 -36.76 34.21 -22.06
CA LYS A 140 -36.78 33.70 -20.68
C LYS A 140 -36.59 32.18 -20.63
N ARG A 141 -37.25 31.44 -21.53
CA ARG A 141 -37.11 29.98 -21.66
C ARG A 141 -35.70 29.60 -22.12
N GLU A 142 -35.10 30.36 -23.03
CA GLU A 142 -33.73 30.12 -23.48
C GLU A 142 -32.71 30.35 -22.35
N LYS A 143 -32.88 31.43 -21.58
CA LYS A 143 -32.05 31.72 -20.41
C LYS A 143 -32.12 30.59 -19.38
N GLU A 144 -33.32 30.09 -19.08
CA GLU A 144 -33.51 28.96 -18.16
C GLU A 144 -32.84 27.67 -18.67
N ARG A 145 -32.87 27.41 -19.99
CA ARG A 145 -32.16 26.27 -20.59
C ARG A 145 -30.64 26.40 -20.45
N ARG A 146 -30.09 27.59 -20.70
CA ARG A 146 -28.65 27.87 -20.55
C ARG A 146 -28.19 27.72 -19.09
N GLU A 147 -28.98 28.17 -18.14
CA GLU A 147 -28.70 28.01 -16.71
C GLU A 147 -28.72 26.53 -16.30
N LYS A 148 -29.73 25.76 -16.74
CA LYS A 148 -29.78 24.30 -16.52
C LYS A 148 -28.59 23.56 -17.13
N GLU A 149 -28.19 23.90 -18.36
CA GLU A 149 -27.02 23.29 -19.00
C GLU A 149 -25.72 23.60 -18.25
N LYS A 150 -25.57 24.83 -17.75
CA LYS A 150 -24.43 25.23 -16.91
C LYS A 150 -24.39 24.44 -15.61
N GLU A 151 -25.53 24.30 -14.92
CA GLU A 151 -25.63 23.52 -13.69
C GLU A 151 -25.28 22.04 -13.92
N GLU A 152 -25.79 21.42 -15.00
CA GLU A 152 -25.43 20.05 -15.36
C GLU A 152 -23.93 19.90 -15.68
N ARG A 153 -23.32 20.89 -16.34
CA ARG A 153 -21.88 20.88 -16.64
C ARG A 153 -21.05 20.98 -15.36
N GLU A 154 -21.47 21.81 -14.41
CA GLU A 154 -20.85 21.90 -13.10
C GLU A 154 -20.99 20.60 -12.29
N GLU A 155 -22.17 19.96 -12.31
CA GLU A 155 -22.39 18.66 -11.65
C GLU A 155 -21.47 17.58 -12.25
N ARG A 156 -21.38 17.49 -13.59
CA ARG A 156 -20.46 16.56 -14.28
C ARG A 156 -19.00 16.81 -13.91
N ASN A 157 -18.59 18.08 -13.76
CA ASN A 157 -17.24 18.42 -13.34
C ASN A 157 -16.97 18.06 -11.87
N ARG A 158 -17.95 18.26 -10.97
CA ARG A 158 -17.85 17.81 -9.56
C ARG A 158 -17.72 16.29 -9.48
N GLU A 159 -18.52 15.54 -10.24
CA GLU A 159 -18.45 14.07 -10.28
C GLU A 159 -17.08 13.58 -10.80
N LYS A 160 -16.52 14.23 -11.84
CA LYS A 160 -15.16 13.94 -12.33
C LYS A 160 -14.10 14.18 -11.25
N ARG A 161 -14.14 15.32 -10.57
CA ARG A 161 -13.20 15.65 -9.47
C ARG A 161 -13.32 14.66 -8.30
N GLU A 162 -14.52 14.26 -7.92
CA GLU A 162 -14.72 13.23 -6.90
C GLU A 162 -14.17 11.86 -7.32
N LYS A 163 -14.39 11.47 -8.58
CA LYS A 163 -13.86 10.20 -9.11
C LYS A 163 -12.34 10.20 -9.09
N GLU A 164 -11.71 11.28 -9.52
CA GLU A 164 -10.25 11.43 -9.51
C GLU A 164 -9.68 11.40 -8.08
N LYS A 165 -10.33 12.08 -7.12
CA LYS A 165 -9.96 12.00 -5.70
C LYS A 165 -10.00 10.56 -5.17
N ARG A 166 -11.06 9.81 -5.47
CA ARG A 166 -11.17 8.39 -5.06
C ARG A 166 -10.13 7.49 -5.72
N GLU A 167 -9.75 7.76 -6.97
CA GLU A 167 -8.68 7.03 -7.65
C GLU A 167 -7.31 7.33 -7.01
N LYS A 168 -7.02 8.59 -6.70
CA LYS A 168 -5.82 9.01 -5.96
C LYS A 168 -5.74 8.37 -4.56
N GLU A 169 -6.85 8.32 -3.83
CA GLU A 169 -6.90 7.65 -2.52
C GLU A 169 -6.62 6.14 -2.63
N LYS A 170 -7.22 5.46 -3.61
CA LYS A 170 -6.94 4.03 -3.86
C LYS A 170 -5.48 3.77 -4.23
N GLU A 171 -4.89 4.66 -5.03
CA GLU A 171 -3.47 4.55 -5.39
C GLU A 171 -2.58 4.74 -4.17
N LYS A 172 -2.89 5.71 -3.30
CA LYS A 172 -2.20 5.93 -2.02
C LYS A 172 -2.30 4.70 -1.11
N GLU A 173 -3.50 4.15 -0.93
CA GLU A 173 -3.73 2.92 -0.13
C GLU A 173 -2.96 1.72 -0.70
N LYS A 174 -2.87 1.59 -2.04
CA LYS A 174 -2.08 0.54 -2.68
C LYS A 174 -0.57 0.70 -2.39
N ARG A 175 -0.04 1.92 -2.49
CA ARG A 175 1.37 2.21 -2.18
C ARG A 175 1.70 1.94 -0.71
N GLU A 176 0.83 2.35 0.22
CA GLU A 176 1.00 2.06 1.65
C GLU A 176 1.02 0.55 1.93
N LYS A 177 0.15 -0.23 1.27
CA LYS A 177 0.18 -1.70 1.38
C LYS A 177 1.44 -2.33 0.81
N GLU A 178 1.98 -1.80 -0.29
CA GLU A 178 3.24 -2.27 -0.87
C GLU A 178 4.43 -1.95 0.05
N GLU A 179 4.47 -0.75 0.64
CA GLU A 179 5.50 -0.35 1.61
C GLU A 179 5.49 -1.24 2.86
N VAL A 180 4.30 -1.56 3.40
CA VAL A 180 4.17 -2.48 4.55
C VAL A 180 4.70 -3.87 4.19
N LYS A 181 4.35 -4.42 3.03
CA LYS A 181 4.86 -5.73 2.58
C LYS A 181 6.39 -5.73 2.40
N GLU A 182 6.95 -4.63 1.90
CA GLU A 182 8.40 -4.50 1.75
C GLU A 182 9.11 -4.45 3.11
N LYS A 183 8.56 -3.72 4.09
CA LYS A 183 9.05 -3.69 5.47
C LYS A 183 8.99 -5.07 6.12
N GLU A 184 7.88 -5.79 5.97
CA GLU A 184 7.74 -7.17 6.45
C GLU A 184 8.81 -8.10 5.84
N LYS A 185 9.03 -8.02 4.52
CA LYS A 185 10.05 -8.82 3.82
C LYS A 185 11.47 -8.48 4.30
N LYS A 186 11.78 -7.18 4.52
CA LYS A 186 13.07 -6.74 5.08
C LYS A 186 13.27 -7.26 6.50
N GLU A 187 12.23 -7.23 7.33
CA GLU A 187 12.28 -7.77 8.70
C GLU A 187 12.47 -9.29 8.71
N GLU A 188 11.78 -10.02 7.84
CA GLU A 188 11.96 -11.47 7.67
C GLU A 188 13.40 -11.80 7.28
N ASN A 189 13.98 -11.06 6.33
CA ASN A 189 15.37 -11.24 5.93
C ASN A 189 16.35 -10.94 7.08
N ARG A 190 16.09 -9.89 7.88
CA ARG A 190 16.88 -9.60 9.09
C ARG A 190 16.80 -10.73 10.11
N LYS A 191 15.61 -11.30 10.33
CA LYS A 191 15.43 -12.48 11.21
C LYS A 191 16.21 -13.69 10.70
N LYS A 192 16.17 -13.98 9.39
CA LYS A 192 16.96 -15.06 8.78
C LYS A 192 18.47 -14.86 8.94
N ARG A 193 18.97 -13.62 8.75
CA ARG A 193 20.38 -13.30 8.98
C ARG A 193 20.80 -13.53 10.44
N ARG A 194 20.01 -13.04 11.40
CA ARG A 194 20.26 -13.28 12.84
C ARG A 194 20.24 -14.75 13.21
N GLU A 195 19.33 -15.53 12.60
CA GLU A 195 19.27 -16.98 12.83
C GLU A 195 20.48 -17.69 12.23
N LYS A 196 20.95 -17.27 11.04
CA LYS A 196 22.17 -17.78 10.43
C LYS A 196 23.40 -17.49 11.30
N GLU A 197 23.56 -16.25 11.75
CA GLU A 197 24.66 -15.82 12.62
C GLU A 197 24.68 -16.60 13.96
N LYS A 198 23.50 -16.85 14.55
CA LYS A 198 23.38 -17.69 15.75
C LYS A 198 23.86 -19.12 15.51
N ARG A 199 23.51 -19.72 14.36
CA ARG A 199 23.94 -21.08 14.01
C ARG A 199 25.45 -21.16 13.74
N GLU A 200 26.02 -20.11 13.16
CA GLU A 200 27.48 -20.00 12.96
C GLU A 200 28.20 -19.93 14.30
N LYS A 201 27.75 -19.07 15.24
CA LYS A 201 28.29 -19.01 16.60
C LYS A 201 28.16 -20.34 17.36
N GLU A 202 27.00 -21.00 17.29
CA GLU A 202 26.82 -22.33 17.91
C GLU A 202 27.76 -23.40 17.31
N LYS A 203 28.06 -23.29 16.01
CA LYS A 203 29.00 -24.18 15.32
C LYS A 203 30.43 -23.91 15.78
N GLU A 204 30.86 -22.65 15.86
CA GLU A 204 32.16 -22.24 16.37
C GLU A 204 32.36 -22.72 17.82
N GLU A 205 31.41 -22.45 18.72
CA GLU A 205 31.47 -22.95 20.10
C GLU A 205 31.55 -24.49 20.18
N ARG A 206 30.89 -25.19 19.24
CA ARG A 206 30.96 -26.65 19.19
C ARG A 206 32.33 -27.14 18.71
N GLU A 207 32.94 -26.45 17.77
CA GLU A 207 34.29 -26.74 17.29
C GLU A 207 35.34 -26.46 18.37
N GLU A 208 35.20 -25.36 19.11
CA GLU A 208 36.05 -25.02 20.26
C GLU A 208 35.95 -26.09 21.37
N ARG A 209 34.73 -26.48 21.77
CA ARG A 209 34.51 -27.58 22.73
C ARG A 209 35.12 -28.91 22.26
N ASN A 210 35.15 -29.16 20.95
CA ASN A 210 35.77 -30.36 20.40
C ASN A 210 37.31 -30.25 20.41
N ARG A 211 37.88 -29.06 20.19
CA ARG A 211 39.32 -28.81 20.30
C ARG A 211 39.79 -29.01 21.74
N GLU A 212 39.11 -28.43 22.72
CA GLU A 212 39.44 -28.63 24.15
C GLU A 212 39.39 -30.11 24.57
N LYS A 213 38.41 -30.87 24.04
CA LYS A 213 38.32 -32.32 24.30
C LYS A 213 39.52 -33.07 23.74
N ARG A 214 39.98 -32.74 22.52
CA ARG A 214 41.16 -33.35 21.90
C ARG A 214 42.44 -33.03 22.68
N GLU A 215 42.60 -31.78 23.12
CA GLU A 215 43.75 -31.37 23.95
C GLU A 215 43.80 -32.12 25.29
N LYS A 216 42.64 -32.31 25.93
CA LYS A 216 42.54 -33.13 27.16
C LYS A 216 42.90 -34.59 26.92
N GLU A 217 42.40 -35.19 25.83
CA GLU A 217 42.72 -36.59 25.47
C GLU A 217 44.20 -36.77 25.13
N GLU A 218 44.84 -35.80 24.47
CA GLU A 218 46.28 -35.82 24.20
C GLU A 218 47.12 -35.67 25.47
N GLY A 219 46.70 -34.81 26.40
CA GLY A 219 47.36 -34.66 27.71
C GLY A 219 47.32 -35.95 28.53
N GLU A 220 46.18 -36.66 28.55
CA GLU A 220 46.04 -37.95 29.24
C GLU A 220 46.92 -39.05 28.63
N ARG A 221 47.10 -39.06 27.30
CA ARG A 221 47.97 -40.05 26.64
C ARG A 221 49.44 -39.88 26.99
N LYS A 222 49.91 -38.64 27.20
CA LYS A 222 51.32 -38.36 27.54
C LYS A 222 51.67 -38.65 29.01
N GLY A 223 50.69 -38.75 29.91
CA GLY A 223 50.92 -38.99 31.35
C GLY A 223 50.82 -40.45 31.82
N GLY A 224 50.63 -41.42 30.91
CA GLY A 224 50.15 -42.76 31.24
C GLY A 224 51.18 -43.88 31.49
N GLU A 225 52.49 -43.62 31.48
CA GLU A 225 53.50 -44.71 31.53
C GLU A 225 53.85 -45.26 32.93
N GLY A 226 53.17 -44.85 34.01
CA GLY A 226 53.50 -45.37 35.36
C GLY A 226 52.29 -45.54 36.27
N GLY A 227 51.73 -46.76 36.39
CA GLY A 227 50.74 -47.05 37.42
C GLY A 227 49.82 -48.24 37.15
N GLU A 228 50.38 -49.45 37.06
CA GLU A 228 49.59 -50.69 37.09
C GLU A 228 49.15 -50.99 38.53
N GLY A 229 47.87 -50.88 38.88
CA GLY A 229 47.44 -51.37 40.20
C GLY A 229 45.98 -51.25 40.61
N THR A 230 45.24 -50.20 40.25
CA THR A 230 43.93 -49.92 40.90
C THR A 230 42.73 -49.67 39.95
N GLY A 231 42.93 -49.73 38.62
CA GLY A 231 42.00 -49.16 37.62
C GLY A 231 40.66 -49.89 37.34
N ARG A 232 40.38 -51.09 37.88
CA ARG A 232 39.14 -51.82 37.53
C ARG A 232 37.87 -51.21 38.13
N ARG A 233 37.94 -50.61 39.32
CA ARG A 233 36.77 -50.04 40.00
C ARG A 233 36.37 -48.67 39.42
N GLU A 234 37.34 -47.94 38.88
CA GLU A 234 37.12 -46.60 38.33
C GLU A 234 36.53 -46.61 36.91
N ARG A 235 36.93 -47.57 36.06
CA ARG A 235 36.31 -47.78 34.73
C ARG A 235 34.79 -48.01 34.81
N ARG A 236 34.31 -48.75 35.82
CA ARG A 236 32.86 -48.97 36.02
C ARG A 236 32.10 -47.71 36.41
N ARG A 237 32.72 -46.78 37.16
CA ARG A 237 32.10 -45.49 37.52
C ARG A 237 32.02 -44.54 36.32
N ARG A 238 33.04 -44.51 35.45
CA ARG A 238 33.03 -43.70 34.21
C ARG A 238 31.95 -44.16 33.22
N GLY A 239 31.71 -45.47 33.10
CA GLY A 239 30.66 -46.01 32.23
C GLY A 239 29.23 -45.56 32.59
N ARG A 240 28.89 -45.47 33.89
CA ARG A 240 27.56 -45.00 34.33
C ARG A 240 27.35 -43.49 34.13
N ARG A 241 28.40 -42.67 34.23
CA ARG A 241 28.28 -41.22 33.99
C ARG A 241 28.01 -40.90 32.52
N ARG A 242 28.67 -41.62 31.60
CA ARG A 242 28.45 -41.46 30.15
C ARG A 242 27.00 -41.76 29.74
N THR A 243 26.39 -42.81 30.30
CA THR A 243 25.01 -43.16 29.96
C THR A 243 23.98 -42.18 30.53
N GLU A 244 24.25 -41.52 31.65
CA GLU A 244 23.38 -40.44 32.15
C GLU A 244 23.53 -39.14 31.34
N GLU A 245 24.74 -38.78 30.92
CA GLU A 245 24.97 -37.62 30.05
C GLU A 245 24.31 -37.81 28.68
N GLU A 246 24.44 -38.99 28.06
CA GLU A 246 23.76 -39.30 26.79
C GLU A 246 22.23 -39.21 26.92
N LYS A 247 21.67 -39.67 28.05
CA LYS A 247 20.23 -39.54 28.31
C LYS A 247 19.80 -38.08 28.42
N ARG A 248 20.55 -37.25 29.15
CA ARG A 248 20.26 -35.81 29.29
C ARG A 248 20.39 -35.08 27.94
N GLU A 249 21.39 -35.42 27.14
CA GLU A 249 21.55 -34.82 25.81
C GLU A 249 20.42 -35.22 24.86
N LYS A 250 20.01 -36.49 24.89
CA LYS A 250 18.84 -36.97 24.13
C LYS A 250 17.56 -36.25 24.54
N GLU A 251 17.31 -36.12 25.84
CA GLU A 251 16.14 -35.39 26.37
C GLU A 251 16.15 -33.91 25.95
N LYS A 252 17.32 -33.26 25.97
CA LYS A 252 17.47 -31.87 25.50
C LYS A 252 17.13 -31.73 24.02
N ARG A 253 17.62 -32.64 23.16
CA ARG A 253 17.32 -32.66 21.73
C ARG A 253 15.84 -32.92 21.45
N GLU A 254 15.20 -33.79 22.22
CA GLU A 254 13.75 -34.04 22.11
C GLU A 254 12.94 -32.79 22.48
N LYS A 255 13.28 -32.11 23.59
CA LYS A 255 12.65 -30.84 23.99
C LYS A 255 12.83 -29.74 22.94
N GLU A 256 14.02 -29.61 22.37
CA GLU A 256 14.30 -28.62 21.32
C GLU A 256 13.50 -28.91 20.03
N LYS A 257 13.39 -30.18 19.65
CA LYS A 257 12.56 -30.62 18.52
C LYS A 257 11.09 -30.30 18.76
N GLU A 258 10.57 -30.59 19.96
CA GLU A 258 9.19 -30.29 20.35
C GLU A 258 8.90 -28.77 20.32
N GLU A 259 9.80 -27.94 20.85
CA GLU A 259 9.67 -26.48 20.74
C GLU A 259 9.66 -26.00 19.28
N ARG A 260 10.51 -26.57 18.43
CA ARG A 260 10.58 -26.21 17.01
C ARG A 260 9.28 -26.60 16.29
N GLU A 261 8.72 -27.77 16.60
CA GLU A 261 7.42 -28.19 16.07
C GLU A 261 6.28 -27.29 16.56
N LYS A 262 6.28 -26.90 17.83
CA LYS A 262 5.32 -25.93 18.39
C LYS A 262 5.39 -24.57 17.68
N ARG A 263 6.58 -24.00 17.52
CA ARG A 263 6.79 -22.73 16.77
C ARG A 263 6.32 -22.83 15.31
N ASN A 264 6.52 -23.98 14.68
CA ASN A 264 6.04 -24.20 13.31
C ASN A 264 4.52 -24.34 13.23
N ARG A 265 3.88 -24.95 14.25
CA ARG A 265 2.44 -25.05 14.36
C ARG A 265 1.80 -23.67 14.54
N GLU A 266 2.32 -22.86 15.45
CA GLU A 266 1.87 -21.47 15.69
C GLU A 266 1.96 -20.63 14.42
N LYS A 267 3.09 -20.69 13.68
CA LYS A 267 3.23 -19.99 12.37
C LYS A 267 2.20 -20.45 11.33
N ARG A 268 1.84 -21.73 11.31
CA ARG A 268 0.82 -22.27 10.40
C ARG A 268 -0.58 -21.80 10.78
N GLU A 269 -0.87 -21.73 12.08
CA GLU A 269 -2.14 -21.22 12.61
C GLU A 269 -2.29 -19.72 12.33
N GLU A 270 -1.26 -18.91 12.60
CA GLU A 270 -1.24 -17.48 12.26
C GLU A 270 -1.47 -17.24 10.75
N LYS A 271 -0.85 -18.05 9.89
CA LYS A 271 -1.06 -17.98 8.44
C LYS A 271 -2.51 -18.30 8.05
N ARG A 272 -3.12 -19.30 8.68
CA ARG A 272 -4.52 -19.68 8.46
C ARG A 272 -5.49 -18.59 8.92
N GLU A 273 -5.22 -17.95 10.05
CA GLU A 273 -6.03 -16.83 10.56
C GLU A 273 -5.96 -15.63 9.62
N LYS A 274 -4.76 -15.23 9.18
CA LYS A 274 -4.59 -14.15 8.19
C LYS A 274 -5.31 -14.45 6.87
N GLU A 275 -5.34 -15.71 6.45
CA GLU A 275 -6.07 -16.12 5.25
C GLU A 275 -7.59 -16.08 5.44
N LYS A 276 -8.08 -16.50 6.61
CA LYS A 276 -9.49 -16.40 7.01
C LYS A 276 -9.95 -14.95 7.05
N GLU A 277 -9.19 -14.06 7.67
CA GLU A 277 -9.47 -12.62 7.73
C GLU A 277 -9.55 -12.00 6.31
N LYS A 278 -8.57 -12.32 5.44
CA LYS A 278 -8.60 -11.89 4.03
C LYS A 278 -9.85 -12.40 3.29
N ARG A 279 -10.27 -13.64 3.55
CA ARG A 279 -11.49 -14.22 2.96
C ARG A 279 -12.74 -13.51 3.47
N GLU A 280 -12.82 -13.22 4.76
CA GLU A 280 -13.93 -12.48 5.36
C GLU A 280 -14.02 -11.05 4.83
N LYS A 281 -12.89 -10.35 4.69
CA LYS A 281 -12.82 -9.02 4.07
C LYS A 281 -13.35 -9.02 2.63
N ARG A 282 -12.90 -9.97 1.80
CA ARG A 282 -13.42 -10.13 0.42
C ARG A 282 -14.92 -10.41 0.40
N ASN A 283 -15.42 -11.22 1.34
CA ASN A 283 -16.84 -11.51 1.44
C ASN A 283 -17.66 -10.29 1.87
N ARG A 284 -17.14 -9.48 2.80
CA ARG A 284 -17.73 -8.21 3.21
C ARG A 284 -17.82 -7.23 2.04
N GLU A 285 -16.72 -7.04 1.30
CA GLU A 285 -16.69 -6.19 0.10
C GLU A 285 -17.71 -6.65 -0.96
N LYS A 286 -17.80 -7.96 -1.22
CA LYS A 286 -18.81 -8.53 -2.13
C LYS A 286 -20.24 -8.26 -1.66
N ARG A 287 -20.53 -8.36 -0.35
CA ARG A 287 -21.85 -8.05 0.23
C ARG A 287 -22.18 -6.56 0.08
N GLU A 288 -21.23 -5.67 0.37
CA GLU A 288 -21.40 -4.22 0.20
C GLU A 288 -21.62 -3.84 -1.27
N GLU A 289 -20.90 -4.47 -2.20
CA GLU A 289 -21.10 -4.25 -3.64
C GLU A 289 -22.50 -4.70 -4.10
N LYS A 290 -22.96 -5.87 -3.65
CA LYS A 290 -24.34 -6.34 -3.90
C LYS A 290 -25.37 -5.34 -3.36
N ASN A 291 -25.16 -4.81 -2.15
CA ASN A 291 -26.04 -3.80 -1.56
C ASN A 291 -26.02 -2.48 -2.34
N ARG A 292 -24.85 -2.03 -2.81
CA ARG A 292 -24.73 -0.85 -3.69
C ARG A 292 -25.48 -1.06 -5.01
N LYS A 293 -25.37 -2.24 -5.64
CA LYS A 293 -26.13 -2.60 -6.85
C LYS A 293 -27.65 -2.58 -6.60
N LYS A 294 -28.11 -3.16 -5.49
CA LYS A 294 -29.54 -3.11 -5.08
C LYS A 294 -30.04 -1.66 -4.90
N ARG A 295 -29.28 -0.81 -4.20
CA ARG A 295 -29.61 0.62 -4.02
C ARG A 295 -29.70 1.37 -5.36
N ARG A 296 -28.74 1.15 -6.26
CA ARG A 296 -28.76 1.71 -7.63
C ARG A 296 -30.00 1.24 -8.41
N GLY A 297 -30.34 -0.05 -8.31
CA GLY A 297 -31.54 -0.62 -8.92
C GLY A 297 -32.83 0.05 -8.41
N ARG A 298 -32.99 0.22 -7.09
CA ARG A 298 -34.14 0.91 -6.48
C ARG A 298 -34.24 2.37 -6.97
N ARG A 299 -33.13 3.11 -6.99
CA ARG A 299 -33.10 4.50 -7.52
C ARG A 299 -33.54 4.57 -8.99
N ARG A 300 -33.08 3.64 -9.84
CA ARG A 300 -33.49 3.55 -11.25
C ARG A 300 -34.99 3.26 -11.40
N ARG A 301 -35.55 2.33 -10.62
CA ARG A 301 -36.99 2.02 -10.61
C ARG A 301 -37.83 3.21 -10.13
N GLY A 302 -37.39 3.91 -9.09
CA GLY A 302 -38.05 5.12 -8.59
C GLY A 302 -38.10 6.23 -9.65
N ARG A 303 -36.99 6.47 -10.38
CA ARG A 303 -36.97 7.41 -11.51
C ARG A 303 -37.91 7.01 -12.65
N ARG A 304 -38.00 5.71 -12.97
CA ARG A 304 -38.95 5.21 -13.99
C ARG A 304 -40.42 5.42 -13.58
N ARG A 305 -40.77 5.16 -12.32
CA ARG A 305 -42.13 5.40 -11.80
C ARG A 305 -42.50 6.89 -11.85
N LYS A 306 -41.59 7.79 -11.43
CA LYS A 306 -41.81 9.24 -11.54
C LYS A 306 -42.03 9.72 -12.98
N ARG A 307 -41.29 9.16 -13.96
CA ARG A 307 -41.49 9.48 -15.38
C ARG A 307 -42.85 9.00 -15.90
N LYS A 308 -43.27 7.78 -15.55
CA LYS A 308 -44.59 7.25 -15.96
C LYS A 308 -45.75 8.02 -15.32
N GLY A 309 -45.65 8.39 -14.04
CA GLY A 309 -46.68 9.19 -13.37
C GLY A 309 -46.93 10.54 -14.04
N ARG A 310 -45.87 11.24 -14.47
CA ARG A 310 -45.98 12.51 -15.20
C ARG A 310 -46.60 12.37 -16.60
N GLN A 311 -46.38 11.24 -17.28
CA GLN A 311 -46.99 11.00 -18.60
C GLN A 311 -48.47 10.60 -18.51
N GLY A 312 -48.92 10.08 -17.37
CA GLY A 312 -50.33 9.70 -17.16
C GLY A 312 -51.26 10.86 -16.80
N GLN A 313 -50.74 11.93 -16.18
CA GLN A 313 -51.57 13.09 -15.77
C GLN A 313 -51.82 14.12 -16.88
N GLY A 314 -51.13 14.02 -18.02
CA GLY A 314 -51.27 15.00 -19.13
C GLY A 314 -52.23 14.59 -20.25
N LYS A 315 -53.08 13.56 -20.05
CA LYS A 315 -53.99 13.04 -21.10
C LYS A 315 -55.45 12.89 -20.65
N GLY A 316 -55.86 13.50 -19.55
CA GLY A 316 -57.18 13.28 -18.95
C GLY A 316 -58.11 14.49 -18.82
N GLU A 317 -57.72 15.71 -19.21
CA GLU A 317 -58.56 16.91 -18.99
C GLU A 317 -59.32 17.42 -20.22
N GLU A 318 -59.24 16.75 -21.37
CA GLU A 318 -60.04 17.09 -22.55
C GLU A 318 -61.05 15.99 -22.85
N GLY A 319 -62.24 16.08 -22.24
CA GLY A 319 -63.43 15.38 -22.74
C GLY A 319 -64.33 14.72 -21.69
N GLU A 320 -64.93 15.49 -20.78
CA GLU A 320 -66.15 15.04 -20.09
C GLU A 320 -67.10 16.21 -19.79
N GLN A 321 -67.66 16.79 -20.85
CA GLN A 321 -69.00 17.37 -20.82
C GLN A 321 -69.93 16.41 -21.56
N GLY A 322 -70.51 15.46 -20.82
CA GLY A 322 -71.46 14.50 -21.36
C GLY A 322 -72.32 13.92 -20.25
N GLN A 323 -73.58 14.34 -20.21
CA GLN A 323 -74.59 13.93 -19.23
C GLN A 323 -74.79 12.40 -19.24
N GLY A 324 -74.78 11.78 -18.07
CA GLY A 324 -75.12 10.36 -17.94
C GLY A 324 -75.47 9.98 -16.51
N LYS A 325 -76.77 10.02 -16.19
CA LYS A 325 -77.34 9.32 -15.02
C LYS A 325 -77.07 7.83 -15.18
N GLY A 326 -76.42 7.21 -14.18
CA GLY A 326 -76.15 5.77 -14.19
C GLY A 326 -75.88 5.26 -12.79
N GLU A 327 -76.89 4.59 -12.25
CA GLU A 327 -77.01 3.78 -11.05
C GLU A 327 -75.73 3.39 -10.28
N ARG A 328 -75.78 3.71 -8.98
CA ARG A 328 -75.01 3.03 -7.94
C ARG A 328 -75.33 1.54 -7.96
N LYS A 329 -74.31 0.71 -8.22
CA LYS A 329 -74.28 -0.67 -7.73
C LYS A 329 -73.22 -0.76 -6.65
N GLU A 330 -73.70 -0.82 -5.42
CA GLU A 330 -73.00 -1.40 -4.29
C GLU A 330 -72.58 -2.82 -4.67
N GLN A 331 -71.29 -3.14 -4.57
CA GLN A 331 -70.85 -4.52 -4.50
C GLN A 331 -69.46 -4.62 -3.87
N GLY A 332 -69.44 -5.28 -2.71
CA GLY A 332 -68.36 -6.20 -2.35
C GLY A 332 -67.16 -5.57 -1.67
N ASP A 333 -67.35 -5.24 -0.38
CA ASP A 333 -66.35 -5.58 0.63
C ASP A 333 -66.12 -7.10 0.57
N ASP A 334 -64.96 -7.54 0.08
CA ASP A 334 -64.46 -8.88 0.34
C ASP A 334 -62.99 -8.77 0.73
N GLY A 335 -62.76 -9.03 2.01
CA GLY A 335 -61.47 -9.02 2.64
C GLY A 335 -60.55 -10.13 2.13
N GLY A 336 -59.28 -9.93 2.42
CA GLY A 336 -58.24 -10.93 2.19
C GLY A 336 -56.92 -10.39 2.71
N GLY A 337 -56.72 -10.52 4.02
CA GLY A 337 -55.45 -10.25 4.65
C GLY A 337 -54.37 -11.15 4.06
N GLU A 338 -53.27 -10.56 3.60
CA GLU A 338 -52.03 -11.28 3.40
C GLU A 338 -51.16 -11.08 4.64
N GLU A 339 -51.15 -12.13 5.45
CA GLU A 339 -50.31 -12.34 6.61
C GLU A 339 -48.83 -12.06 6.30
N GLY A 340 -48.18 -11.38 7.24
CA GLY A 340 -46.74 -11.28 7.31
C GLY A 340 -46.12 -12.65 7.60
N GLY A 341 -45.79 -13.38 6.54
CA GLY A 341 -44.96 -14.57 6.64
C GLY A 341 -43.48 -14.21 6.75
N GLU A 342 -42.98 -14.11 7.98
CA GLU A 342 -41.56 -14.23 8.29
C GLU A 342 -41.10 -15.65 7.93
N ARG A 343 -40.70 -15.87 6.68
CA ARG A 343 -39.95 -17.08 6.31
C ARG A 343 -38.49 -16.89 6.65
N GLU A 344 -38.14 -17.31 7.86
CA GLU A 344 -36.80 -17.79 8.19
C GLU A 344 -36.48 -18.98 7.26
N GLY A 345 -35.72 -18.69 6.20
CA GLY A 345 -35.15 -19.71 5.35
C GLY A 345 -33.92 -20.31 6.00
N GLU A 346 -34.11 -21.28 6.90
CA GLU A 346 -33.11 -22.28 7.21
C GLU A 346 -32.83 -23.11 5.95
N GLY A 347 -31.82 -22.69 5.19
CA GLY A 347 -31.26 -23.47 4.10
C GLY A 347 -30.46 -24.64 4.66
N GLN A 348 -31.18 -25.72 4.99
CA GLN A 348 -30.61 -27.03 5.25
C GLN A 348 -29.69 -27.46 4.11
N ARG A 349 -28.52 -27.93 4.54
CA ARG A 349 -27.53 -28.63 3.75
C ARG A 349 -28.18 -29.89 3.20
N ARG A 350 -28.33 -30.00 1.88
CA ARG A 350 -28.30 -31.29 1.20
C ARG A 350 -27.03 -31.36 0.39
N GLY A 351 -26.14 -32.25 0.84
CA GLY A 351 -25.03 -32.73 0.05
C GLY A 351 -25.56 -33.73 -0.96
N GLU A 352 -25.17 -33.52 -2.21
CA GLU A 352 -25.05 -34.51 -3.26
C GLU A 352 -23.71 -34.15 -3.90
N GLY A 353 -22.69 -34.99 -3.77
CA GLY A 353 -22.55 -36.14 -4.65
C GLY A 353 -21.79 -35.66 -5.88
N GLY A 354 -20.45 -35.65 -5.78
CA GLY A 354 -19.55 -35.17 -6.82
C GLY A 354 -18.22 -35.90 -6.70
N GLU A 355 -18.30 -37.19 -7.03
CA GLU A 355 -17.34 -38.01 -7.79
C GLU A 355 -15.85 -37.65 -7.71
N GLY A 356 -15.07 -38.66 -7.30
CA GLY A 356 -13.65 -38.58 -7.05
C GLY A 356 -12.81 -38.20 -8.27
N GLU A 357 -11.91 -37.24 -8.05
CA GLU A 357 -10.66 -37.20 -8.78
C GLU A 357 -9.59 -37.85 -7.89
N GLY A 358 -9.16 -39.04 -8.30
CA GLY A 358 -8.07 -39.76 -7.68
C GLY A 358 -6.79 -38.93 -7.76
N ILE A 359 -6.27 -38.55 -6.61
CA ILE A 359 -4.90 -38.06 -6.49
C ILE A 359 -3.99 -39.27 -6.73
N LEU A 360 -3.46 -39.37 -7.95
CA LEU A 360 -2.32 -40.23 -8.24
C LEU A 360 -1.18 -39.86 -7.29
N ILE A 361 -0.87 -40.78 -6.37
CA ILE A 361 0.38 -40.78 -5.62
C ILE A 361 1.45 -41.31 -6.58
N PRO A 362 2.49 -40.54 -6.93
CA PRO A 362 3.62 -41.11 -7.66
C PRO A 362 4.36 -42.07 -6.71
N SER A 363 4.37 -43.34 -7.10
CA SER A 363 5.16 -44.40 -6.49
C SER A 363 6.63 -43.98 -6.43
N LEU A 364 7.18 -43.95 -5.22
CA LEU A 364 8.62 -43.87 -4.99
C LEU A 364 9.25 -45.18 -5.48
N GLU A 365 9.85 -45.12 -6.66
CA GLU A 365 10.73 -46.18 -7.16
C GLU A 365 11.94 -46.32 -6.22
N LYS A 366 12.11 -47.56 -5.75
CA LYS A 366 13.27 -48.03 -5.03
C LYS A 366 14.41 -48.21 -6.04
N THR A 367 15.55 -47.58 -5.81
CA THR A 367 16.82 -47.96 -6.43
C THR A 367 17.41 -49.17 -5.68
N PRO A 368 17.70 -50.29 -6.35
CA PRO A 368 18.42 -51.44 -5.80
C PRO A 368 19.96 -51.29 -5.96
N PRO A 369 20.76 -52.23 -5.42
CA PRO A 369 21.80 -52.02 -4.39
C PRO A 369 23.08 -51.31 -4.81
#